data_AF-A0A4Y2JWU1-F1
#
_entry.id   AF-A0A4Y2JWU1-F1
#
_cell.length_a   1.000
_cell.length_b   1.000
_cell.length_c   1.000
_cell.angle_alpha   90.00
_cell.angle_beta   90.00
_cell.angle_gamma   90.00
#
_symmetry.space_group_name_H-M   'P 1'
#
loop_
_entity.id
_entity.type
_entity.pdbx_description
1 polymer ?
#
loop_
_entity_poly.entity_id
_entity_poly.type
_entity_poly.pdbx_seq_one_letter_code
_entity_poly.pdbx_strand_id
1 'polypeptide(L)'
;MPNRHKNFPNRPDELHERRNNTPHPTGNGECIKQEFYGFLQGIKVMYDALKSIPNLLKSVSELTQLSTTEDRINYVIKALSSVANAKLESRQKDKTEELETLNPENGTLWTKAKILRRKDQKIPALKGELKLALSDPDKAETIALSLEKQFSLNNLSHSETEEEVNESTNNFSPPINNNHQNDNINGIQPSEVIKIIKKLNIKKTCGRDGITNKMIKNIPSTMVFAFTEIINNIFNFNYFPNAWKTAVVVPVLKPRKDPTFPENYRPISLLSTLSKITENFILDKLNEHLIGNRILCPEQFGFRKSLTTNHQLLRVVEYITKGFDRDTKLEILPRYTKSLRQGLEARLDP
;
A
#
# COMPACT_ATOMS: atom_id res chain seq x y z
N MET A 1 -12.11 8.02 -68.45
CA MET A 1 -12.41 6.99 -69.48
C MET A 1 -11.32 5.93 -69.40
N PRO A 2 -11.61 4.62 -69.29
CA PRO A 2 -12.91 3.94 -69.12
C PRO A 2 -13.09 3.47 -67.65
N ASN A 3 -14.26 3.48 -66.99
CA ASN A 3 -15.62 2.99 -67.26
C ASN A 3 -15.75 1.48 -67.50
N ARG A 4 -16.30 0.75 -66.51
CA ARG A 4 -17.54 -0.05 -66.56
C ARG A 4 -17.66 -0.87 -65.26
N HIS A 5 -18.56 -0.54 -64.33
CA HIS A 5 -20.02 -0.77 -64.31
C HIS A 5 -20.46 -2.21 -64.04
N LYS A 6 -21.31 -2.33 -63.00
CA LYS A 6 -22.59 -3.06 -62.87
C LYS A 6 -22.61 -3.91 -61.58
N ASN A 7 -23.65 -4.02 -60.78
CA ASN A 7 -24.94 -3.35 -60.60
C ASN A 7 -25.54 -3.98 -59.32
N PHE A 8 -26.27 -3.21 -58.50
CA PHE A 8 -27.19 -3.74 -57.47
C PHE A 8 -28.41 -4.45 -58.13
N PRO A 9 -29.21 -5.22 -57.36
CA PRO A 9 -30.49 -4.63 -56.90
C PRO A 9 -31.04 -5.11 -55.53
N ASN A 10 -31.72 -4.17 -54.86
CA ASN A 10 -32.99 -4.19 -54.10
C ASN A 10 -33.44 -5.33 -53.14
N ARG A 11 -33.98 -4.81 -52.01
CA ARG A 11 -34.73 -5.36 -50.85
C ARG A 11 -36.02 -6.15 -51.23
N PRO A 12 -36.59 -6.99 -50.35
CA PRO A 12 -37.78 -6.55 -49.60
C PRO A 12 -37.91 -7.09 -48.14
N ASP A 13 -38.77 -6.42 -47.38
CA ASP A 13 -39.26 -6.77 -46.04
C ASP A 13 -40.19 -8.00 -46.06
N GLU A 14 -40.15 -8.85 -45.02
CA GLU A 14 -41.32 -9.65 -44.62
C GLU A 14 -41.25 -10.04 -43.12
N LEU A 15 -42.31 -9.65 -42.41
CA LEU A 15 -42.68 -9.96 -41.02
C LEU A 15 -43.70 -11.12 -41.01
N HIS A 16 -44.02 -11.59 -39.79
CA HIS A 16 -45.03 -12.62 -39.39
C HIS A 16 -44.42 -14.02 -39.14
N GLU A 17 -44.67 -14.76 -38.03
CA GLU A 17 -45.63 -14.54 -36.94
C GLU A 17 -45.32 -15.40 -35.69
N ARG A 18 -45.39 -14.71 -34.53
CA ARG A 18 -45.80 -15.06 -33.16
C ARG A 18 -46.18 -16.50 -32.77
N ARG A 19 -45.70 -16.90 -31.58
CA ARG A 19 -46.41 -17.34 -30.33
C ARG A 19 -45.34 -17.73 -29.28
N ASN A 20 -45.36 -17.47 -27.97
CA ASN A 20 -46.18 -16.73 -27.01
C ASN A 20 -45.32 -16.54 -25.72
N ASN A 21 -45.64 -15.48 -24.94
CA ASN A 21 -45.36 -15.21 -23.50
C ASN A 21 -44.03 -14.53 -23.05
N THR A 22 -44.17 -13.23 -22.72
CA THR A 22 -43.35 -12.38 -21.80
C THR A 22 -43.96 -12.39 -20.37
N PRO A 23 -43.30 -11.98 -19.24
CA PRO A 23 -42.38 -10.82 -19.15
C PRO A 23 -41.19 -10.81 -18.13
N HIS A 24 -40.25 -9.89 -18.41
CA HIS A 24 -39.45 -9.06 -17.49
C HIS A 24 -38.18 -9.59 -16.75
N PRO A 25 -37.29 -8.70 -16.23
CA PRO A 25 -35.86 -8.68 -16.58
C PRO A 25 -34.90 -8.83 -15.37
N THR A 26 -33.67 -9.30 -15.55
CA THR A 26 -32.64 -9.27 -14.48
C THR A 26 -31.26 -9.09 -15.11
N GLY A 27 -30.40 -8.14 -14.73
CA GLY A 27 -30.28 -7.35 -13.51
C GLY A 27 -29.09 -7.84 -12.68
N ASN A 28 -27.84 -7.54 -13.08
CA ASN A 28 -26.63 -7.93 -12.33
C ASN A 28 -25.40 -7.00 -12.51
N GLY A 29 -25.46 -5.96 -13.35
CA GLY A 29 -24.33 -5.03 -13.58
C GLY A 29 -24.39 -3.70 -12.82
N GLU A 30 -25.59 -3.32 -12.35
CA GLU A 30 -25.81 -2.08 -11.58
C GLU A 30 -25.76 -2.30 -10.06
N CYS A 31 -26.13 -3.50 -9.57
CA CYS A 31 -26.13 -3.86 -8.15
C CYS A 31 -24.73 -3.78 -7.51
N ILE A 32 -23.69 -4.28 -8.21
CA ILE A 32 -22.29 -4.28 -7.73
C ILE A 32 -21.69 -2.86 -7.71
N LYS A 33 -22.17 -1.95 -8.59
CA LYS A 33 -21.77 -0.53 -8.57
C LYS A 33 -22.51 0.24 -7.48
N GLN A 34 -23.75 -0.13 -7.15
CA GLN A 34 -24.50 0.42 -6.01
C GLN A 34 -23.97 -0.05 -4.66
N GLU A 35 -23.46 -1.28 -4.55
CA GLU A 35 -22.86 -1.82 -3.31
C GLU A 35 -21.48 -1.21 -2.99
N PHE A 36 -20.63 -0.94 -3.99
CA PHE A 36 -19.36 -0.23 -3.81
C PHE A 36 -19.55 1.28 -3.52
N TYR A 37 -20.58 1.90 -4.11
CA TYR A 37 -21.01 3.25 -3.71
C TYR A 37 -21.60 3.28 -2.29
N GLY A 38 -22.34 2.24 -1.87
CA GLY A 38 -22.82 2.05 -0.51
C GLY A 38 -21.70 1.91 0.53
N PHE A 39 -20.59 1.25 0.18
CA PHE A 39 -19.39 1.13 1.01
C PHE A 39 -18.63 2.45 1.16
N LEU A 40 -18.45 3.20 0.06
CA LEU A 40 -17.82 4.54 0.10
C LEU A 40 -18.73 5.58 0.79
N GLN A 41 -20.05 5.44 0.68
CA GLN A 41 -21.01 6.26 1.41
C GLN A 41 -21.06 5.88 2.90
N GLY A 42 -20.86 4.61 3.26
CA GLY A 42 -20.74 4.14 4.66
C GLY A 42 -19.49 4.67 5.38
N ILE A 43 -18.36 4.76 4.68
CA ILE A 43 -17.12 5.38 5.22
C ILE A 43 -17.26 6.91 5.34
N LYS A 44 -18.00 7.55 4.42
CA LYS A 44 -18.28 8.99 4.45
C LYS A 44 -19.26 9.36 5.58
N VAL A 45 -20.35 8.60 5.74
CA VAL A 45 -21.36 8.74 6.82
C VAL A 45 -20.77 8.48 8.21
N MET A 46 -19.84 7.53 8.37
CA MET A 46 -19.16 7.31 9.65
C MET A 46 -18.16 8.42 10.03
N TYR A 47 -17.55 9.08 9.04
CA TYR A 47 -16.62 10.19 9.29
C TYR A 47 -17.36 11.52 9.53
N ASP A 48 -18.44 11.77 8.78
CA ASP A 48 -19.36 12.91 8.98
C ASP A 48 -20.05 12.85 10.35
N ALA A 49 -20.34 11.65 10.86
CA ALA A 49 -20.97 11.44 12.16
C ALA A 49 -20.03 11.69 13.36
N LEU A 50 -18.72 11.45 13.27
CA LEU A 50 -17.87 11.50 14.48
C LEU A 50 -17.35 12.90 14.87
N LYS A 51 -17.48 13.94 14.01
CA LYS A 51 -16.80 15.23 14.26
C LYS A 51 -17.66 16.50 14.22
N SER A 52 -18.98 16.43 14.08
CA SER A 52 -19.80 17.66 13.94
C SER A 52 -21.18 17.64 14.61
N ILE A 53 -21.46 16.67 15.49
CA ILE A 53 -22.83 16.33 15.91
C ILE A 53 -23.69 17.50 16.42
N PRO A 54 -23.22 18.52 17.17
CA PRO A 54 -24.11 19.62 17.57
C PRO A 54 -24.47 20.60 16.45
N ASN A 55 -23.56 20.83 15.49
CA ASN A 55 -23.72 21.88 14.48
C ASN A 55 -24.23 21.37 13.13
N LEU A 56 -23.98 20.09 12.78
CA LEU A 56 -24.43 19.53 11.50
C LEU A 56 -25.95 19.30 11.48
N LEU A 57 -26.54 18.91 12.62
CA LEU A 57 -27.99 18.74 12.77
C LEU A 57 -28.75 20.07 12.58
N LYS A 58 -28.15 21.17 13.04
CA LYS A 58 -28.68 22.53 12.85
C LYS A 58 -28.58 22.97 11.38
N SER A 59 -27.49 22.62 10.70
CA SER A 59 -27.29 23.02 9.31
C SER A 59 -28.14 22.27 8.29
N VAL A 60 -28.44 21.00 8.54
CA VAL A 60 -29.30 20.19 7.65
C VAL A 60 -30.77 20.58 7.78
N SER A 61 -31.22 21.00 8.97
CA SER A 61 -32.59 21.53 9.15
C SER A 61 -32.79 22.92 8.55
N GLU A 62 -31.75 23.75 8.52
CA GLU A 62 -31.77 25.05 7.85
C GLU A 62 -31.80 24.90 6.31
N LEU A 63 -31.06 23.93 5.75
CA LEU A 63 -31.01 23.66 4.31
C LEU A 63 -32.35 23.20 3.71
N THR A 64 -33.19 22.49 4.48
CA THR A 64 -34.51 22.02 4.02
C THR A 64 -35.57 23.12 4.05
N GLN A 65 -35.32 24.24 4.74
CA GLN A 65 -36.21 25.41 4.77
C GLN A 65 -35.92 26.45 3.68
N LEU A 66 -34.79 26.33 2.98
CA LEU A 66 -34.43 27.24 1.89
C LEU A 66 -35.16 26.85 0.59
N SER A 67 -35.89 27.81 0.01
CA SER A 67 -36.80 27.58 -1.13
C SER A 67 -36.11 27.56 -2.50
N THR A 68 -34.93 28.17 -2.63
CA THR A 68 -34.22 28.28 -3.92
C THR A 68 -32.92 27.45 -3.95
N THR A 69 -32.56 26.97 -5.14
CA THR A 69 -31.33 26.18 -5.36
C THR A 69 -30.06 27.02 -5.13
N GLU A 70 -30.13 28.33 -5.41
CA GLU A 70 -29.00 29.25 -5.28
C GLU A 70 -28.66 29.53 -3.80
N ASP A 71 -29.68 29.68 -2.94
CA ASP A 71 -29.47 29.84 -1.49
C ASP A 71 -28.88 28.58 -0.86
N ARG A 72 -29.29 27.39 -1.33
CA ARG A 72 -28.72 26.11 -0.90
C ARG A 72 -27.24 25.98 -1.28
N ILE A 73 -26.88 26.40 -2.49
CA ILE A 73 -25.48 26.41 -2.96
C ILE A 73 -24.64 27.38 -2.12
N ASN A 74 -25.13 28.60 -1.90
CA ASN A 74 -24.43 29.62 -1.10
C ASN A 74 -24.25 29.20 0.36
N TYR A 75 -25.24 28.52 0.94
CA TYR A 75 -25.15 27.96 2.29
C TYR A 75 -24.07 26.87 2.39
N VAL A 76 -24.03 25.95 1.42
CA VAL A 76 -23.00 24.89 1.36
C VAL A 76 -21.61 25.48 1.21
N ILE A 77 -21.43 26.49 0.36
CA ILE A 77 -20.15 27.20 0.21
C ILE A 77 -19.71 27.80 1.55
N LYS A 78 -20.61 28.51 2.24
CA LYS A 78 -20.34 29.13 3.55
C LYS A 78 -19.98 28.10 4.62
N ALA A 79 -20.65 26.95 4.65
CA ALA A 79 -20.36 25.86 5.57
C ALA A 79 -19.02 25.17 5.28
N LEU A 80 -18.66 24.98 4.01
CA LEU A 80 -17.36 24.44 3.63
C LEU A 80 -16.22 25.41 3.99
N SER A 81 -16.42 26.72 3.78
CA SER A 81 -15.46 27.75 4.18
C SER A 81 -15.29 27.81 5.71
N SER A 82 -16.36 27.67 6.50
CA SER A 82 -16.26 27.69 7.96
C SER A 82 -15.53 26.46 8.52
N VAL A 83 -15.75 25.27 7.95
CA VAL A 83 -15.02 24.04 8.32
C VAL A 83 -13.54 24.15 7.94
N ALA A 84 -13.22 24.72 6.77
CA ALA A 84 -11.84 24.97 6.36
C ALA A 84 -11.13 25.94 7.33
N ASN A 85 -11.79 27.03 7.72
CA ASN A 85 -11.27 28.02 8.67
C ASN A 85 -11.10 27.45 10.08
N ALA A 86 -12.08 26.71 10.61
CA ALA A 86 -11.97 26.05 11.91
C ALA A 86 -10.80 25.04 11.96
N LYS A 87 -10.53 24.35 10.84
CA LYS A 87 -9.38 23.44 10.72
C LYS A 87 -8.04 24.19 10.69
N LEU A 88 -8.00 25.38 10.09
CA LEU A 88 -6.83 26.26 10.11
C LEU A 88 -6.57 26.81 11.51
N GLU A 89 -7.60 27.31 12.18
CA GLU A 89 -7.53 27.84 13.55
C GLU A 89 -7.12 26.76 14.55
N SER A 90 -7.72 25.56 14.49
CA SER A 90 -7.28 24.42 15.30
C SER A 90 -5.82 24.07 15.05
N ARG A 91 -5.34 24.13 13.80
CA ARG A 91 -3.93 23.86 13.48
C ARG A 91 -2.99 24.96 13.99
N GLN A 92 -3.43 26.20 14.02
CA GLN A 92 -2.69 27.31 14.61
C GLN A 92 -2.63 27.17 16.14
N LYS A 93 -3.77 26.87 16.77
CA LYS A 93 -3.88 26.61 18.21
C LYS A 93 -3.03 25.43 18.67
N ASP A 94 -3.09 24.30 17.96
CA ASP A 94 -2.24 23.13 18.25
C ASP A 94 -0.75 23.48 18.15
N LYS A 95 -0.38 24.35 17.20
CA LYS A 95 1.01 24.83 17.05
C LYS A 95 1.43 25.78 18.17
N THR A 96 0.56 26.67 18.62
CA THR A 96 0.87 27.62 19.71
C THR A 96 1.00 26.88 21.04
N GLU A 97 0.05 25.98 21.36
CA GLU A 97 0.13 25.13 22.55
C GLU A 97 1.38 24.22 22.53
N GLU A 98 1.74 23.67 21.36
CA GLU A 98 2.96 22.89 21.21
C GLU A 98 4.23 23.73 21.46
N LEU A 99 4.24 25.01 21.08
CA LEU A 99 5.39 25.91 21.32
C LEU A 99 5.49 26.33 22.80
N GLU A 100 4.36 26.57 23.46
CA GLU A 100 4.27 26.95 24.87
C GLU A 100 4.72 25.82 25.82
N THR A 101 4.55 24.56 25.40
CA THR A 101 4.94 23.37 26.18
C THR A 101 6.41 22.94 26.00
N LEU A 102 7.20 23.65 25.17
CA LEU A 102 8.60 23.32 24.93
C LEU A 102 9.46 23.67 26.15
N ASN A 103 10.24 22.70 26.60
CA ASN A 103 11.14 22.85 27.73
C ASN A 103 12.57 22.37 27.34
N PRO A 104 13.64 23.12 27.70
CA PRO A 104 15.02 22.71 27.49
C PRO A 104 15.45 21.47 28.31
N GLU A 105 14.93 21.28 29.52
CA GLU A 105 15.32 20.20 30.44
C GLU A 105 14.85 18.82 29.99
N ASN A 106 13.68 18.73 29.37
CA ASN A 106 13.14 17.47 28.84
C ASN A 106 13.52 17.22 27.36
N GLY A 107 14.38 18.07 26.78
CA GLY A 107 14.88 17.94 25.41
C GLY A 107 13.85 18.24 24.29
N THR A 108 12.63 18.65 24.63
CA THR A 108 11.57 18.96 23.64
C THR A 108 11.91 20.20 22.83
N LEU A 109 12.43 21.25 23.47
CA LEU A 109 12.89 22.47 22.80
C LEU A 109 13.98 22.16 21.77
N TRP A 110 14.99 21.37 22.17
CA TRP A 110 16.07 20.93 21.29
C TRP A 110 15.58 20.10 20.10
N THR A 111 14.63 19.21 20.34
CA THR A 111 14.01 18.40 19.28
C THR A 111 13.29 19.29 18.27
N LYS A 112 12.50 20.27 18.74
CA LYS A 112 11.79 21.22 17.87
C LYS A 112 12.75 22.13 17.10
N ALA A 113 13.74 22.70 17.77
CA ALA A 113 14.77 23.52 17.13
C ALA A 113 15.52 22.74 16.04
N LYS A 114 15.83 21.46 16.28
CA LYS A 114 16.46 20.59 15.29
C LYS A 114 15.57 20.36 14.07
N ILE A 115 14.25 20.26 14.23
CA ILE A 115 13.30 20.13 13.12
C ILE A 115 13.23 21.45 12.33
N LEU A 116 13.12 22.59 13.01
CA LEU A 116 13.02 23.92 12.37
C LEU A 116 14.29 24.31 11.62
N ARG A 117 15.47 23.84 12.07
CA ARG A 117 16.75 24.04 11.39
C ARG A 117 16.94 23.14 10.17
N ARG A 118 16.09 22.14 9.94
CA ARG A 118 16.18 21.31 8.73
C ARG A 118 15.84 22.18 7.53
N LYS A 119 16.81 22.41 6.65
CA LYS A 119 16.52 22.92 5.31
C LYS A 119 15.66 21.88 4.59
N ASP A 120 14.56 22.33 4.02
CA ASP A 120 13.70 21.48 3.21
C ASP A 120 14.52 20.99 2.01
N GLN A 121 14.84 19.70 1.98
CA GLN A 121 15.66 19.09 0.92
C GLN A 121 14.75 18.81 -0.28
N LYS A 122 14.49 19.85 -1.07
CA LYS A 122 13.81 19.68 -2.35
C LYS A 122 14.68 18.82 -3.27
N ILE A 123 14.03 17.93 -4.01
CA ILE A 123 14.69 17.15 -5.06
C ILE A 123 15.19 18.16 -6.11
N PRO A 124 16.51 18.19 -6.40
CA PRO A 124 17.07 19.12 -7.38
C PRO A 124 16.62 18.75 -8.79
N ALA A 125 17.13 19.46 -9.79
CA ALA A 125 16.97 19.05 -11.17
C ALA A 125 17.55 17.65 -11.38
N LEU A 126 16.80 16.76 -12.03
CA LEU A 126 17.24 15.39 -12.30
C LEU A 126 17.71 15.25 -13.74
N LYS A 127 18.82 14.54 -13.93
CA LYS A 127 19.34 14.16 -15.24
C LYS A 127 18.49 12.99 -15.78
N GLY A 128 17.45 13.30 -16.54
CA GLY A 128 16.69 12.30 -17.29
C GLY A 128 17.43 11.85 -18.55
N GLU A 129 16.96 10.77 -19.19
CA GLU A 129 17.63 10.17 -20.35
C GLU A 129 17.71 11.12 -21.57
N LEU A 130 16.69 11.96 -21.78
CA LEU A 130 16.58 12.87 -22.94
C LEU A 130 16.62 14.36 -22.56
N LYS A 131 16.20 14.71 -21.35
CA LYS A 131 16.11 16.10 -20.88
C LYS A 131 16.34 16.21 -19.38
N LEU A 132 16.76 17.41 -18.96
CA LEU A 132 16.82 17.76 -17.54
C LEU A 132 15.38 17.95 -17.01
N ALA A 133 15.03 17.21 -15.96
CA ALA A 133 13.73 17.31 -15.31
C ALA A 133 13.74 18.42 -14.26
N LEU A 134 12.97 19.47 -14.52
CA LEU A 134 12.91 20.68 -13.68
C LEU A 134 11.62 20.76 -12.86
N SER A 135 10.48 20.41 -13.47
CA SER A 135 9.18 20.41 -12.81
C SER A 135 8.99 19.17 -11.94
N ASP A 136 8.17 19.26 -10.89
CA ASP A 136 7.90 18.10 -10.03
C ASP A 136 7.25 16.92 -10.78
N PRO A 137 6.32 17.13 -11.74
CA PRO A 137 5.84 16.06 -12.61
C PRO A 137 6.96 15.41 -13.45
N ASP A 138 7.82 16.21 -14.09
CA ASP A 138 8.94 15.68 -14.89
C ASP A 138 9.91 14.87 -14.02
N LYS A 139 10.18 15.33 -12.79
CA LYS A 139 11.05 14.61 -11.83
C LYS A 139 10.43 13.30 -11.40
N ALA A 140 9.12 13.29 -11.10
CA ALA A 140 8.39 12.09 -10.73
C ALA A 140 8.44 11.05 -11.84
N GLU A 141 8.19 11.46 -13.09
CA GLU A 141 8.28 10.60 -14.27
C GLU A 141 9.70 10.06 -14.48
N THR A 142 10.71 10.93 -14.36
CA THR A 142 12.13 10.55 -14.51
C THR A 142 12.54 9.50 -13.47
N ILE A 143 12.08 9.65 -12.22
CA ILE A 143 12.31 8.64 -11.18
C ILE A 143 11.54 7.36 -11.50
N ALA A 144 10.28 7.44 -11.94
CA ALA A 144 9.48 6.27 -12.27
C ALA A 144 10.14 5.41 -13.35
N LEU A 145 10.58 6.02 -14.45
CA LEU A 145 11.32 5.35 -15.54
C LEU A 145 12.63 4.74 -15.04
N SER A 146 13.39 5.48 -14.21
CA SER A 146 14.61 4.93 -13.62
C SER A 146 14.34 3.72 -12.72
N LEU A 147 13.24 3.72 -11.97
CA LEU A 147 12.86 2.60 -11.12
C LEU A 147 12.43 1.40 -11.97
N GLU A 148 11.61 1.60 -12.99
CA GLU A 148 11.21 0.53 -13.92
C GLU A 148 12.44 -0.20 -14.49
N LYS A 149 13.44 0.55 -14.94
CA LYS A 149 14.72 0.02 -15.42
C LYS A 149 15.53 -0.70 -14.35
N GLN A 150 15.52 -0.23 -13.11
CA GLN A 150 16.23 -0.88 -12.00
C GLN A 150 15.57 -2.16 -11.53
N PHE A 151 14.24 -2.24 -11.63
CA PHE A 151 13.44 -3.35 -11.16
C PHE A 151 12.99 -4.28 -12.29
N SER A 152 13.65 -4.20 -13.46
CA SER A 152 13.51 -5.19 -14.52
C SER A 152 14.09 -6.54 -14.09
N LEU A 153 13.44 -7.64 -14.49
CA LEU A 153 13.96 -8.99 -14.26
C LEU A 153 15.35 -9.13 -14.88
N ASN A 154 16.30 -9.64 -14.10
CA ASN A 154 17.60 -10.01 -14.65
C ASN A 154 17.37 -11.19 -15.61
N ASN A 155 17.96 -11.13 -16.80
CA ASN A 155 18.03 -12.29 -17.67
C ASN A 155 19.08 -13.27 -17.12
N LEU A 156 18.65 -14.11 -16.19
CA LEU A 156 19.45 -15.17 -15.56
C LEU A 156 18.95 -16.55 -16.02
N SER A 157 18.55 -16.68 -17.28
CA SER A 157 18.06 -17.94 -17.82
C SER A 157 19.15 -19.00 -17.73
N HIS A 158 18.98 -19.95 -16.81
CA HIS A 158 19.83 -21.12 -16.62
C HIS A 158 18.88 -22.32 -16.62
N SER A 159 18.83 -23.06 -17.73
CA SER A 159 17.76 -24.04 -17.96
C SER A 159 17.64 -25.07 -16.83
N GLU A 160 18.77 -25.55 -16.31
CA GLU A 160 18.77 -26.51 -15.20
C GLU A 160 18.13 -25.94 -13.91
N THR A 161 18.34 -24.65 -13.64
CA THR A 161 17.74 -24.00 -12.45
C THR A 161 16.26 -23.73 -12.68
N GLU A 162 15.87 -23.38 -13.91
CA GLU A 162 14.46 -23.22 -14.27
C GLU A 162 13.71 -24.55 -14.20
N GLU A 163 14.31 -25.65 -14.67
CA GLU A 163 13.78 -27.00 -14.57
C GLU A 163 13.61 -27.42 -13.10
N GLU A 164 14.63 -27.25 -12.26
CA GLU A 164 14.57 -27.57 -10.83
C GLU A 164 13.47 -26.76 -10.11
N VAL A 165 13.37 -25.46 -10.42
CA VAL A 165 12.32 -24.58 -9.85
C VAL A 165 10.93 -25.00 -10.33
N ASN A 166 10.77 -25.32 -11.61
CA ASN A 166 9.50 -25.77 -12.17
C ASN A 166 9.07 -27.11 -11.57
N GLU A 167 9.98 -28.07 -11.45
CA GLU A 167 9.73 -29.36 -10.82
C GLU A 167 9.33 -29.16 -9.35
N SER A 168 10.08 -28.35 -8.60
CA SER A 168 9.75 -28.01 -7.21
C SER A 168 8.38 -27.34 -7.07
N THR A 169 8.04 -26.40 -7.96
CA THR A 169 6.75 -25.66 -7.94
C THR A 169 5.57 -26.58 -8.28
N ASN A 170 5.75 -27.47 -9.26
CA ASN A 170 4.75 -28.48 -9.63
C ASN A 170 4.52 -29.48 -8.49
N ASN A 171 5.60 -29.91 -7.82
CA ASN A 171 5.53 -30.80 -6.67
C ASN A 171 4.98 -30.11 -5.40
N PHE A 172 5.10 -28.78 -5.30
CA PHE A 172 4.52 -27.98 -4.21
C PHE A 172 3.02 -27.74 -4.38
N SER A 173 2.49 -27.87 -5.60
CA SER A 173 1.05 -27.80 -5.81
C SER A 173 0.42 -29.02 -5.15
N PRO A 174 -0.36 -28.87 -4.05
CA PRO A 174 -1.05 -30.01 -3.49
C PRO A 174 -1.98 -30.59 -4.57
N PRO A 175 -2.22 -31.91 -4.59
CA PRO A 175 -3.34 -32.41 -5.37
C PRO A 175 -4.56 -31.60 -4.96
N ILE A 176 -5.31 -31.09 -5.94
CA ILE A 176 -6.58 -30.39 -5.72
C ILE A 176 -7.51 -31.39 -5.02
N ASN A 177 -7.43 -31.46 -3.70
CA ASN A 177 -8.30 -32.26 -2.91
C ASN A 177 -9.56 -31.42 -2.76
N ASN A 178 -10.56 -31.69 -3.61
CA ASN A 178 -11.89 -31.06 -3.56
C ASN A 178 -12.61 -31.26 -2.21
N ASN A 179 -11.99 -32.01 -1.29
CA ASN A 179 -12.29 -31.91 0.12
C ASN A 179 -11.72 -30.60 0.65
N HIS A 180 -12.49 -29.52 0.49
CA HIS A 180 -12.48 -28.39 1.41
C HIS A 180 -12.72 -28.94 2.83
N GLN A 181 -11.71 -29.55 3.44
CA GLN A 181 -11.57 -29.39 4.86
C GLN A 181 -11.48 -27.89 5.01
N ASN A 182 -12.55 -27.29 5.51
CA ASN A 182 -12.48 -26.02 6.18
C ASN A 182 -11.38 -26.22 7.23
N ASP A 183 -10.13 -25.96 6.85
CA ASP A 183 -9.14 -25.47 7.78
C ASP A 183 -9.91 -24.38 8.49
N ASN A 184 -10.29 -24.65 9.73
CA ASN A 184 -11.01 -23.72 10.57
C ASN A 184 -10.03 -22.56 10.77
N ILE A 185 -9.96 -21.67 9.78
CA ILE A 185 -9.34 -20.38 9.92
C ILE A 185 -10.24 -19.71 10.92
N ASN A 186 -9.89 -19.87 12.21
CA ASN A 186 -10.59 -19.20 13.28
C ASN A 186 -10.68 -17.74 12.85
N GLY A 187 -11.92 -17.28 12.65
CA GLY A 187 -12.18 -15.94 12.13
C GLY A 187 -11.46 -14.93 13.01
N ILE A 188 -10.85 -13.93 12.37
CA ILE A 188 -10.10 -12.90 13.07
C ILE A 188 -11.06 -12.19 14.01
N GLN A 189 -10.64 -12.06 15.26
CA GLN A 189 -11.46 -11.47 16.31
C GLN A 189 -11.19 -9.97 16.44
N PRO A 190 -12.19 -9.16 16.83
CA PRO A 190 -12.00 -7.73 17.06
C PRO A 190 -10.90 -7.42 18.09
N SER A 191 -10.73 -8.30 19.08
CA SER A 191 -9.67 -8.16 20.08
C SER A 191 -8.26 -8.25 19.47
N GLU A 192 -8.07 -9.02 18.41
CA GLU A 192 -6.80 -9.16 17.69
C GLU A 192 -6.52 -7.91 16.86
N VAL A 193 -7.53 -7.37 16.18
CA VAL A 193 -7.45 -6.10 15.46
C VAL A 193 -7.06 -4.97 16.41
N ILE A 194 -7.68 -4.90 17.60
CA ILE A 194 -7.33 -3.92 18.64
C ILE A 194 -5.86 -4.06 19.07
N LYS A 195 -5.35 -5.28 19.24
CA LYS A 195 -3.95 -5.52 19.61
C LYS A 195 -2.99 -4.92 18.57
N ILE A 196 -3.29 -5.07 17.27
CA ILE A 196 -2.47 -4.49 16.20
C ILE A 196 -2.60 -2.96 16.19
N ILE A 197 -3.83 -2.43 16.27
CA ILE A 197 -4.08 -0.98 16.31
C ILE A 197 -3.31 -0.31 17.45
N LYS A 198 -3.30 -0.91 18.65
CA LYS A 198 -2.56 -0.39 19.81
C LYS A 198 -1.05 -0.28 19.56
N LYS A 199 -0.47 -1.21 18.80
CA LYS A 199 0.95 -1.24 18.44
C LYS A 199 1.34 -0.25 17.34
N LEU A 200 0.39 0.36 16.63
CA LEU A 200 0.70 1.30 15.55
C LEU A 200 1.53 2.49 16.05
N ASN A 201 2.56 2.86 15.29
CA ASN A 201 3.31 4.07 15.58
C ASN A 201 2.58 5.29 14.99
N ILE A 202 2.12 6.21 15.84
CA ILE A 202 1.36 7.41 15.44
C ILE A 202 2.14 8.38 14.56
N LYS A 203 3.47 8.29 14.53
CA LYS A 203 4.35 9.16 13.74
C LYS A 203 4.52 8.69 12.28
N LYS A 204 3.91 7.57 11.89
CA LYS A 204 3.98 7.05 10.52
C LYS A 204 3.01 7.79 9.60
N THR A 205 3.45 8.05 8.37
CA THR A 205 2.67 8.68 7.31
C THR A 205 1.57 7.74 6.79
N CYS A 206 0.42 8.33 6.42
CA CYS A 206 -0.69 7.63 5.77
C CYS A 206 -0.39 7.28 4.31
N GLY A 207 -1.21 6.39 3.74
CA GLY A 207 -1.20 6.11 2.30
C GLY A 207 -2.01 7.13 1.50
N ARG A 208 -2.38 6.75 0.27
CA ARG A 208 -3.20 7.58 -0.64
C ARG A 208 -4.58 7.95 -0.08
N ASP A 209 -5.10 7.13 0.84
CA ASP A 209 -6.40 7.30 1.51
C ASP A 209 -6.44 8.43 2.55
N GLY A 210 -5.28 8.96 2.95
CA GLY A 210 -5.20 10.02 3.97
C GLY A 210 -5.47 9.53 5.40
N ILE A 211 -5.66 8.23 5.63
CA ILE A 211 -6.01 7.68 6.96
C ILE A 211 -4.74 7.51 7.79
N THR A 212 -4.59 8.33 8.82
CA THR A 212 -3.40 8.30 9.69
C THR A 212 -3.52 7.27 10.81
N ASN A 213 -2.37 6.80 11.33
CA ASN A 213 -2.34 5.92 12.49
C ASN A 213 -2.95 6.57 13.74
N LYS A 214 -2.86 7.90 13.87
CA LYS A 214 -3.53 8.65 14.96
C LYS A 214 -5.05 8.52 14.85
N MET A 215 -5.62 8.61 13.64
CA MET A 215 -7.05 8.42 13.43
C MET A 215 -7.47 6.99 13.78
N ILE A 216 -6.73 5.99 13.29
CA ILE A 216 -7.04 4.56 13.52
C ILE A 216 -7.00 4.21 15.01
N LYS A 217 -6.10 4.80 15.81
CA LYS A 217 -6.09 4.57 17.27
C LYS A 217 -7.30 5.15 18.01
N ASN A 218 -8.04 6.08 17.40
CA ASN A 218 -9.16 6.78 18.02
C ASN A 218 -10.52 6.41 17.39
N ILE A 219 -10.58 5.34 16.59
CA ILE A 219 -11.86 4.87 16.03
C ILE A 219 -12.73 4.25 17.12
N PRO A 220 -14.06 4.39 17.04
CA PRO A 220 -14.98 3.74 17.98
C PRO A 220 -14.94 2.22 17.81
N SER A 221 -15.36 1.50 18.84
CA SER A 221 -15.43 0.03 18.83
C SER A 221 -16.27 -0.52 17.68
N THR A 222 -17.39 0.14 17.35
CA THR A 222 -18.25 -0.19 16.20
C THR A 222 -17.46 -0.26 14.89
N MET A 223 -16.54 0.67 14.67
CA MET A 223 -15.70 0.69 13.48
C MET A 223 -14.65 -0.44 13.50
N VAL A 224 -14.15 -0.82 14.68
CA VAL A 224 -13.27 -1.99 14.81
C VAL A 224 -14.01 -3.25 14.38
N PHE A 225 -15.25 -3.46 14.83
CA PHE A 225 -16.05 -4.62 14.43
C PHE A 225 -16.26 -4.69 12.90
N ALA A 226 -16.69 -3.58 12.29
CA ALA A 226 -16.87 -3.52 10.84
C ALA A 226 -15.55 -3.75 10.08
N PHE A 227 -14.43 -3.22 10.59
CA PHE A 227 -13.12 -3.47 9.98
C PHE A 227 -12.71 -4.94 10.11
N THR A 228 -12.98 -5.58 11.24
CA THR A 228 -12.76 -7.02 11.43
C THR A 228 -13.57 -7.85 10.43
N GLU A 229 -14.83 -7.50 10.20
CA GLU A 229 -15.68 -8.17 9.22
C GLU A 229 -15.13 -8.05 7.80
N ILE A 230 -14.65 -6.85 7.41
CA ILE A 230 -13.97 -6.64 6.12
C ILE A 230 -12.76 -7.57 6.00
N ILE A 231 -11.93 -7.66 7.05
CA ILE A 231 -10.76 -8.55 7.03
C ILE A 231 -11.19 -10.01 6.86
N ASN A 232 -12.19 -10.48 7.62
CA ASN A 232 -12.68 -11.84 7.48
C ASN A 232 -13.24 -12.12 6.08
N ASN A 233 -13.95 -11.16 5.48
CA ASN A 233 -14.43 -11.27 4.11
C ASN A 233 -13.28 -11.35 3.09
N ILE A 234 -12.16 -10.65 3.31
CA ILE A 234 -10.96 -10.77 2.45
C ILE A 234 -10.44 -12.21 2.45
N PHE A 235 -10.41 -12.88 3.61
CA PHE A 235 -10.03 -14.29 3.71
C PHE A 235 -11.09 -15.21 3.09
N ASN A 236 -12.37 -15.01 3.40
CA ASN A 236 -13.47 -15.86 2.92
C ASN A 236 -13.61 -15.82 1.39
N PHE A 237 -13.46 -14.65 0.78
CA PHE A 237 -13.61 -14.46 -0.67
C PHE A 237 -12.28 -14.54 -1.42
N ASN A 238 -11.15 -14.75 -0.73
CA ASN A 238 -9.79 -14.69 -1.32
C ASN A 238 -9.56 -13.42 -2.17
N TYR A 239 -10.16 -12.30 -1.75
CA TYR A 239 -10.16 -11.06 -2.51
C TYR A 239 -9.53 -9.94 -1.71
N PHE A 240 -8.39 -9.43 -2.17
CA PHE A 240 -7.76 -8.25 -1.59
C PHE A 240 -8.19 -6.96 -2.35
N PRO A 241 -8.67 -5.91 -1.66
CA PRO A 241 -9.18 -4.70 -2.31
C PRO A 241 -8.13 -3.98 -3.16
N ASN A 242 -8.48 -3.63 -4.40
CA ASN A 242 -7.55 -2.91 -5.30
C ASN A 242 -7.14 -1.53 -4.78
N ALA A 243 -8.04 -0.84 -4.06
CA ALA A 243 -7.73 0.43 -3.41
C ALA A 243 -6.60 0.29 -2.36
N TRP A 244 -6.46 -0.88 -1.75
CA TRP A 244 -5.44 -1.18 -0.75
C TRP A 244 -4.13 -1.66 -1.39
N LYS A 245 -4.16 -2.16 -2.63
CA LYS A 245 -2.95 -2.50 -3.42
C LYS A 245 -2.22 -1.26 -3.95
N THR A 246 -2.87 -0.11 -3.99
CA THR A 246 -2.30 1.13 -4.55
C THR A 246 -1.46 1.86 -3.50
N ALA A 247 -0.20 2.15 -3.82
CA ALA A 247 0.72 2.88 -2.94
C ALA A 247 1.11 4.25 -3.54
N VAL A 248 1.45 5.21 -2.67
CA VAL A 248 2.19 6.42 -3.08
C VAL A 248 3.68 6.12 -2.95
N VAL A 249 4.44 6.20 -4.05
CA VAL A 249 5.89 5.98 -4.03
C VAL A 249 6.59 7.29 -3.70
N VAL A 250 7.31 7.31 -2.58
CA VAL A 250 8.13 8.45 -2.16
C VAL A 250 9.60 8.13 -2.37
N PRO A 251 10.32 8.87 -3.22
CA PRO A 251 11.74 8.65 -3.45
C PRO A 251 12.58 9.19 -2.29
N VAL A 252 13.53 8.37 -1.81
CA VAL A 252 14.48 8.76 -0.75
C VAL A 252 15.91 8.58 -1.24
N LEU A 253 16.69 9.67 -1.19
CA LEU A 253 18.08 9.67 -1.62
C LEU A 253 18.92 8.67 -0.82
N LYS A 254 19.70 7.83 -1.51
CA LYS A 254 20.70 6.95 -0.91
C LYS A 254 21.74 7.81 -0.15
N PRO A 255 22.15 7.40 1.07
CA PRO A 255 23.15 8.16 1.81
C PRO A 255 24.42 8.41 1.00
N ARG A 256 24.92 9.65 1.02
CA ARG A 256 26.18 10.06 0.35
C ARG A 256 26.20 9.84 -1.17
N LYS A 257 25.04 9.88 -1.83
CA LYS A 257 24.94 9.82 -3.29
C LYS A 257 24.51 11.16 -3.88
N ASP A 258 24.86 11.38 -5.15
CA ASP A 258 24.53 12.61 -5.88
C ASP A 258 23.01 12.68 -6.14
N PRO A 259 22.31 13.73 -5.68
CA PRO A 259 20.86 13.89 -5.83
C PRO A 259 20.39 14.25 -7.24
N THR A 260 21.29 14.57 -8.18
CA THR A 260 20.92 14.90 -9.56
C THR A 260 20.64 13.65 -10.42
N PHE A 261 20.96 12.48 -9.90
CA PHE A 261 20.84 11.20 -10.59
C PHE A 261 19.65 10.39 -10.05
N PRO A 262 18.64 10.04 -10.89
CA PRO A 262 17.44 9.36 -10.43
C PRO A 262 17.71 7.96 -9.85
N GLU A 263 18.75 7.27 -10.32
CA GLU A 263 19.15 5.95 -9.85
C GLU A 263 19.63 5.94 -8.39
N ASN A 264 19.97 7.10 -7.86
CA ASN A 264 20.42 7.28 -6.49
C ASN A 264 19.26 7.36 -5.48
N TYR A 265 18.01 7.28 -5.92
CA TYR A 265 16.85 7.25 -5.04
C TYR A 265 16.37 5.82 -4.76
N ARG A 266 15.82 5.59 -3.56
CA ARG A 266 15.14 4.35 -3.17
C ARG A 266 13.63 4.62 -3.16
N PRO A 267 12.80 3.74 -3.72
CA PRO A 267 11.37 3.87 -3.60
C PRO A 267 10.93 3.48 -2.18
N ILE A 268 10.07 4.29 -1.55
CA ILE A 268 9.32 3.92 -0.35
C ILE A 268 7.84 3.94 -0.69
N SER A 269 7.20 2.77 -0.66
CA SER A 269 5.76 2.64 -0.91
C SER A 269 4.94 2.97 0.35
N LEU A 270 4.12 4.01 0.27
CA LEU A 270 3.15 4.39 1.30
C LEU A 270 1.79 3.75 1.00
N LEU A 271 1.56 2.57 1.57
CA LEU A 271 0.28 1.85 1.54
C LEU A 271 -0.69 2.38 2.61
N SER A 272 -1.98 2.15 2.37
CA SER A 272 -3.05 2.34 3.38
C SER A 272 -2.67 1.65 4.69
N THR A 273 -2.91 2.29 5.83
CA THR A 273 -2.69 1.62 7.11
C THR A 273 -3.69 0.48 7.34
N LEU A 274 -4.90 0.57 6.79
CA LEU A 274 -5.86 -0.53 6.84
C LEU A 274 -5.30 -1.75 6.10
N SER A 275 -4.75 -1.55 4.89
CA SER A 275 -4.02 -2.59 4.14
C SER A 275 -2.94 -3.25 4.98
N LYS A 276 -2.06 -2.46 5.61
CA LYS A 276 -0.95 -2.96 6.43
C LYS A 276 -1.42 -3.74 7.66
N ILE A 277 -2.57 -3.39 8.25
CA ILE A 277 -3.15 -4.17 9.36
C ILE A 277 -3.65 -5.51 8.84
N THR A 278 -4.35 -5.54 7.70
CA THR A 278 -4.81 -6.78 7.07
C THR A 278 -3.64 -7.69 6.65
N GLU A 279 -2.61 -7.12 6.02
CA GLU A 279 -1.38 -7.83 5.65
C GLU A 279 -0.68 -8.47 6.85
N ASN A 280 -0.79 -7.88 8.04
CA ASN A 280 -0.23 -8.47 9.27
C ASN A 280 -0.88 -9.82 9.59
N PHE A 281 -2.20 -9.92 9.45
CA PHE A 281 -2.91 -11.19 9.65
C PHE A 281 -2.55 -12.23 8.58
N ILE A 282 -2.44 -11.79 7.32
CA ILE A 282 -1.99 -12.66 6.21
C ILE A 282 -0.58 -13.18 6.50
N LEU A 283 0.31 -12.30 6.94
CA LEU A 283 1.69 -12.65 7.29
C LEU A 283 1.75 -13.62 8.47
N ASP A 284 0.92 -13.44 9.50
CA ASP A 284 0.87 -14.35 10.65
C ASP A 284 0.43 -15.75 10.20
N LYS A 285 -0.64 -15.86 9.40
CA LYS A 285 -1.12 -17.14 8.85
C LYS A 285 -0.10 -17.81 7.94
N LEU A 286 0.56 -17.02 7.08
CA LEU A 286 1.61 -17.53 6.21
C LEU A 286 2.79 -18.06 7.02
N ASN A 287 3.21 -17.35 8.07
CA ASN A 287 4.29 -17.82 8.95
C ASN A 287 3.92 -19.09 9.72
N GLU A 288 2.69 -19.21 10.21
CA GLU A 288 2.19 -20.43 10.86
C GLU A 288 2.33 -21.63 9.93
N HIS A 289 1.88 -21.50 8.68
CA HIS A 289 2.01 -22.53 7.66
C HIS A 289 3.48 -22.86 7.33
N LEU A 290 4.30 -21.85 7.07
CA LEU A 290 5.71 -22.03 6.71
C LEU A 290 6.52 -22.71 7.82
N ILE A 291 6.23 -22.41 9.08
CA ILE A 291 6.89 -23.02 10.24
C ILE A 291 6.37 -24.43 10.50
N GLY A 292 5.03 -24.61 10.51
CA GLY A 292 4.40 -25.91 10.75
C GLY A 292 4.86 -26.99 9.75
N ASN A 293 5.03 -26.59 8.49
CA ASN A 293 5.45 -27.47 7.41
C ASN A 293 6.97 -27.49 7.15
N ARG A 294 7.76 -26.76 7.96
CA ARG A 294 9.24 -26.67 7.82
C ARG A 294 9.70 -26.30 6.41
N ILE A 295 8.94 -25.44 5.72
CA ILE A 295 9.20 -25.05 4.32
C ILE A 295 10.47 -24.20 4.21
N LEU A 296 10.75 -23.38 5.22
CA LEU A 296 11.86 -22.43 5.20
C LEU A 296 13.18 -23.11 5.59
N CYS A 297 14.21 -22.88 4.78
CA CYS A 297 15.57 -23.34 5.00
C CYS A 297 16.13 -22.84 6.36
N PRO A 298 16.78 -23.70 7.17
CA PRO A 298 17.36 -23.29 8.46
C PRO A 298 18.38 -22.16 8.34
N GLU A 299 19.07 -22.07 7.20
CA GLU A 299 20.06 -21.05 6.86
C GLU A 299 19.48 -19.71 6.42
N GLN A 300 18.16 -19.62 6.26
CA GLN A 300 17.48 -18.37 5.99
C GLN A 300 17.25 -17.60 7.29
N PHE A 301 17.98 -16.50 7.47
CA PHE A 301 17.89 -15.66 8.68
C PHE A 301 17.19 -14.32 8.39
N GLY A 302 17.26 -13.85 7.14
CA GLY A 302 16.57 -12.64 6.70
C GLY A 302 15.05 -12.80 6.82
N PHE A 303 14.38 -11.76 7.36
CA PHE A 303 12.93 -11.69 7.49
C PHE A 303 12.28 -12.80 8.35
N ARG A 304 13.06 -13.44 9.22
CA ARG A 304 12.57 -14.48 10.13
C ARG A 304 12.38 -13.92 11.53
N LYS A 305 11.28 -14.31 12.18
CA LYS A 305 11.00 -13.93 13.57
C LYS A 305 12.15 -14.39 14.47
N SER A 306 12.60 -13.50 15.35
CA SER A 306 13.68 -13.75 16.32
C SER A 306 15.07 -14.03 15.73
N LEU A 307 15.28 -13.93 14.42
CA LEU A 307 16.62 -14.01 13.80
C LEU A 307 17.07 -12.64 13.32
N THR A 308 18.37 -12.40 13.37
CA THR A 308 19.00 -11.13 12.96
C THR A 308 20.24 -11.39 12.14
N THR A 309 20.76 -10.35 11.49
CA THR A 309 22.02 -10.40 10.73
C THR A 309 23.21 -10.83 11.59
N ASN A 310 23.18 -10.54 12.89
CA ASN A 310 24.26 -10.94 13.81
C ASN A 310 24.31 -12.45 14.01
N HIS A 311 23.15 -13.11 14.07
CA HIS A 311 23.11 -14.57 14.18
C HIS A 311 23.67 -15.24 12.92
N GLN A 312 23.37 -14.69 11.73
CA GLN A 312 23.94 -15.20 10.49
C GLN A 312 25.45 -14.95 10.40
N LEU A 313 25.92 -13.78 10.84
CA LEU A 313 27.35 -13.49 10.92
C LEU A 313 28.05 -14.50 11.84
N LEU A 314 27.52 -14.73 13.04
CA LEU A 314 28.07 -15.71 13.98
C LEU A 314 28.15 -17.10 13.36
N ARG A 315 27.07 -17.56 12.71
CA ARG A 315 27.05 -18.84 11.99
C ARG A 315 28.17 -18.94 10.95
N VAL A 316 28.36 -17.90 10.14
CA VAL A 316 29.41 -17.86 9.11
C VAL A 316 30.80 -17.89 9.74
N VAL A 317 31.02 -17.12 10.81
CA VAL A 317 32.31 -17.10 11.53
C VAL A 317 32.62 -18.48 12.10
N GLU A 318 31.68 -19.11 12.79
CA GLU A 318 31.86 -20.47 13.33
C GLU A 318 32.13 -21.51 12.24
N TYR A 319 31.43 -21.41 11.11
CA TYR A 319 31.64 -22.29 9.97
C TYR A 319 33.07 -22.17 9.44
N ILE A 320 33.56 -20.94 9.31
CA ILE A 320 34.93 -20.65 8.87
C ILE A 320 35.95 -21.18 9.88
N THR A 321 35.80 -20.86 11.16
CA THR A 321 36.72 -21.32 12.22
C THR A 321 36.80 -22.85 12.28
N LYS A 322 35.65 -23.55 12.25
CA LYS A 322 35.62 -25.01 12.25
C LYS A 322 36.28 -25.63 11.01
N GLY A 323 36.22 -24.97 9.86
CA GLY A 323 36.91 -25.44 8.66
C GLY A 323 38.43 -25.26 8.74
N PHE A 324 38.90 -24.16 9.35
CA PHE A 324 40.32 -23.98 9.66
C PHE A 324 40.82 -25.06 10.63
N ASP A 325 40.05 -25.37 11.69
CA ASP A 325 40.43 -26.40 12.66
C ASP A 325 40.50 -27.81 12.06
N ARG A 326 39.82 -28.05 10.93
CA ARG A 326 39.72 -29.35 10.27
C ARG A 326 40.58 -29.46 9.01
N ASP A 327 41.45 -28.49 8.75
CA ASP A 327 42.30 -28.38 7.56
C ASP A 327 41.54 -28.65 6.24
N THR A 328 40.26 -28.27 6.20
CA THR A 328 39.38 -28.52 5.06
C THR A 328 39.30 -27.26 4.21
N LYS A 329 39.54 -27.39 2.90
CA LYS A 329 39.31 -26.30 1.95
C LYS A 329 37.83 -25.90 1.99
N LEU A 330 37.56 -24.69 2.49
CA LEU A 330 36.21 -24.13 2.53
C LEU A 330 35.89 -23.43 1.20
N GLU A 331 34.94 -23.96 0.44
CA GLU A 331 34.34 -23.23 -0.68
C GLU A 331 33.19 -22.35 -0.17
N ILE A 332 33.43 -21.03 -0.10
CA ILE A 332 32.36 -20.07 0.17
C ILE A 332 31.65 -19.78 -1.16
N LEU A 333 30.44 -20.30 -1.34
CA LEU A 333 29.67 -20.09 -2.57
C LEU A 333 29.43 -18.59 -2.86
N PRO A 334 29.64 -18.11 -4.11
CA PRO A 334 29.59 -16.70 -4.47
C PRO A 334 28.23 -16.00 -4.33
N ARG A 335 27.13 -16.70 -4.00
CA ARG A 335 25.77 -16.09 -3.98
C ARG A 335 25.62 -14.91 -3.02
N TYR A 336 26.51 -14.74 -2.04
CA TYR A 336 26.53 -13.59 -1.13
C TYR A 336 27.38 -12.39 -1.61
N THR A 337 28.17 -12.56 -2.69
CA THR A 337 29.19 -11.58 -3.06
C THR A 337 28.68 -10.39 -3.85
N LYS A 338 27.58 -10.48 -4.61
CA LYS A 338 27.13 -9.34 -5.45
C LYS A 338 26.63 -8.14 -4.62
N SER A 339 25.89 -8.39 -3.53
CA SER A 339 25.41 -7.32 -2.65
C SER A 339 26.49 -6.77 -1.70
N LEU A 340 27.54 -7.54 -1.40
CA LEU A 340 28.67 -7.11 -0.58
C LEU A 340 29.78 -6.43 -1.41
N ARG A 341 30.07 -6.91 -2.63
CA ARG A 341 31.04 -6.28 -3.55
C ARG A 341 30.63 -4.86 -3.93
N GLN A 342 29.36 -4.63 -4.30
CA GLN A 342 28.88 -3.27 -4.60
C GLN A 342 28.99 -2.31 -3.40
N GLY A 343 29.01 -2.82 -2.16
CA GLY A 343 29.21 -2.02 -0.95
C GLY A 343 30.67 -1.77 -0.57
N LEU A 344 31.58 -2.68 -0.96
CA LEU A 344 33.02 -2.62 -0.71
C LEU A 344 33.76 -1.81 -1.79
N GLU A 345 33.37 -1.96 -3.07
CA GLU A 345 33.92 -1.16 -4.18
C GLU A 345 33.57 0.32 -4.03
N ALA A 346 32.41 0.68 -3.48
CA ALA A 346 32.05 2.07 -3.19
C ALA A 346 32.83 2.73 -2.02
N ARG A 347 33.74 1.99 -1.38
CA ARG A 347 34.54 2.44 -0.22
C ARG A 347 36.04 2.40 -0.49
N LEU A 348 36.44 1.93 -1.68
CA LEU A 348 37.82 1.74 -2.11
C LEU A 348 38.03 2.29 -3.53
N ASP A 349 37.50 3.48 -3.81
CA ASP A 349 38.06 4.37 -4.82
C ASP A 349 38.45 5.68 -4.14
N PRO A 350 39.68 6.20 -4.36
CA PRO A 350 40.28 7.32 -3.62
C PRO A 350 39.59 8.67 -3.80
#